data_AF-A0AB94IAF7-F1
#
_entry.id   AF-A0AB94IAF7-F1
#
_cell.length_a   1.000
_cell.length_b   1.000
_cell.length_c   1.000
_cell.angle_alpha   90.00
_cell.angle_beta   90.00
_cell.angle_gamma   90.00
#
_symmetry.space_group_name_H-M   'P 1'
#
loop_
_entity.id
_entity.type
_entity.pdbx_description
1 polymer ?
#
loop_
_entity_poly.entity_id
_entity_poly.type
_entity_poly.pdbx_seq_one_letter_code
_entity_poly.pdbx_strand_id
1 'polypeptide(L)'
;MKIVQAVKFSQPKQLSLKTVRSPLKKRLALKYPDAEVRIIENFYFPHEFKAEWTKLYNELTDPQTACKYSLWQIHFFGHGGPEALYFQEHDGEDKIYFNEQEQMERLPWHPNQGIFVLHSCRGAAYEDTLNVDKIKVQTCLANTISTQQKTRCLGQVTYGNNNFLDVIDYPIDENNVTKPLAARGTILYSTEKWEAEVIEQVKYRSNFYYNFLKYSVSKPVVLWGYALLTNKSEKKTLYNKQKYESNKKIQQSTLPKAYPIYQEIKKLADKNQILPCRVVNNGELESPVVEVDIFNQNDVEYI
;
A
#
# COMPACT_ATOMS: atom_id res chain seq x y z
N MET A 1 18.43 -4.44 -17.33
CA MET A 1 18.53 -4.25 -15.87
C MET A 1 17.16 -3.75 -15.38
N LYS A 2 16.73 -4.08 -14.16
CA LYS A 2 15.40 -3.68 -13.64
C LYS A 2 15.57 -2.53 -12.65
N ILE A 3 14.59 -1.64 -12.55
CA ILE A 3 14.54 -0.63 -11.49
C ILE A 3 13.33 -0.88 -10.60
N VAL A 4 13.59 -0.91 -9.29
CA VAL A 4 12.59 -0.99 -8.24
C VAL A 4 12.81 0.16 -7.28
N GLN A 5 11.74 0.87 -6.93
CA GLN A 5 11.86 2.07 -6.11
C GLN A 5 10.94 2.03 -4.89
N ALA A 6 11.43 2.60 -3.80
CA ALA A 6 10.63 2.98 -2.66
C ALA A 6 10.71 4.49 -2.46
N VAL A 7 9.54 5.09 -2.25
CA VAL A 7 9.32 6.54 -2.12
C VAL A 7 8.69 6.75 -0.75
N LYS A 8 9.37 7.45 0.15
CA LYS A 8 8.98 7.52 1.57
C LYS A 8 8.81 8.94 2.08
N PHE A 9 7.65 9.18 2.68
CA PHE A 9 7.35 10.38 3.46
C PHE A 9 7.84 10.24 4.92
N SER A 10 8.64 11.19 5.41
CA SER A 10 9.06 11.25 6.82
C SER A 10 8.16 12.20 7.63
N GLN A 11 7.85 11.85 8.88
CA GLN A 11 7.21 12.79 9.82
C GLN A 11 8.26 13.68 10.51
N PRO A 12 7.94 14.95 10.86
CA PRO A 12 8.95 15.90 11.35
C PRO A 12 9.56 15.62 12.73
N LYS A 13 9.10 14.62 13.48
CA LYS A 13 9.61 14.33 14.84
C LYS A 13 9.55 12.85 15.18
N GLN A 14 10.50 12.05 14.68
CA GLN A 14 10.90 10.82 15.36
C GLN A 14 12.30 10.37 14.93
N LEU A 15 13.03 9.83 15.91
CA LEU A 15 14.48 9.73 16.02
C LEU A 15 15.21 9.05 14.84
N SER A 16 16.43 9.53 14.61
CA SER A 16 17.57 8.93 13.89
C SER A 16 17.24 7.85 12.84
N LEU A 17 16.99 8.30 11.61
CA LEU A 17 16.73 7.52 10.39
C LEU A 17 17.82 6.53 9.94
N LYS A 18 18.86 6.23 10.74
CA LYS A 18 19.92 5.28 10.31
C LYS A 18 19.46 3.81 10.33
N THR A 19 18.58 3.42 11.24
CA THR A 19 18.14 2.01 11.43
C THR A 19 17.01 1.59 10.50
N VAL A 20 16.23 2.54 9.96
CA VAL A 20 15.11 2.26 9.02
C VAL A 20 15.59 1.91 7.61
N ARG A 21 16.80 2.36 7.23
CA ARG A 21 17.36 2.24 5.87
C ARG A 21 17.66 0.80 5.44
N SER A 22 17.97 -0.08 6.39
CA SER A 22 18.48 -1.43 6.14
C SER A 22 17.37 -2.42 5.72
N PRO A 23 16.23 -2.56 6.41
CA PRO A 23 15.30 -3.67 6.14
C PRO A 23 14.52 -3.54 4.83
N LEU A 24 14.02 -2.35 4.46
CA LEU A 24 13.26 -2.15 3.22
C LEU A 24 14.12 -2.40 1.99
N LYS A 25 15.31 -1.77 1.95
CA LYS A 25 16.26 -1.94 0.84
C LYS A 25 16.72 -3.39 0.73
N LYS A 26 17.03 -4.06 1.85
CA LYS A 26 17.36 -5.50 1.88
C LYS A 26 16.21 -6.35 1.32
N ARG A 27 14.96 -6.10 1.70
CA ARG A 27 13.80 -6.87 1.22
C ARG A 27 13.59 -6.73 -0.28
N LEU A 28 13.65 -5.51 -0.80
CA LEU A 28 13.54 -5.28 -2.23
C LEU A 28 14.73 -5.91 -2.99
N ALA A 29 15.94 -5.83 -2.44
CA ALA A 29 17.11 -6.48 -3.04
C ALA A 29 17.04 -8.01 -2.99
N LEU A 30 16.43 -8.61 -1.96
CA LEU A 30 16.22 -10.06 -1.89
C LEU A 30 15.17 -10.53 -2.90
N LYS A 31 14.08 -9.78 -3.05
CA LYS A 31 13.02 -10.09 -4.04
C LYS A 31 13.50 -9.85 -5.47
N TYR A 32 14.36 -8.85 -5.66
CA TYR A 32 14.87 -8.42 -6.97
C TYR A 32 16.40 -8.34 -6.95
N PRO A 33 17.12 -9.48 -6.89
CA PRO A 33 18.58 -9.50 -6.74
C PRO A 33 19.32 -8.83 -7.91
N ASP A 34 18.74 -8.88 -9.10
CA ASP A 34 19.31 -8.28 -10.32
C ASP A 34 18.77 -6.87 -10.63
N ALA A 35 17.98 -6.29 -9.71
CA ALA A 35 17.42 -4.95 -9.88
C ALA A 35 18.27 -3.90 -9.18
N GLU A 36 18.31 -2.71 -9.77
CA GLU A 36 18.72 -1.51 -9.08
C GLU A 36 17.59 -1.05 -8.15
N VAL A 37 17.85 -1.13 -6.84
CA VAL A 37 16.91 -0.69 -5.80
C VAL A 37 17.25 0.73 -5.35
N ARG A 38 16.32 1.66 -5.57
CA ARG A 38 16.46 3.06 -5.16
C ARG A 38 15.47 3.43 -4.07
N ILE A 39 15.93 4.23 -3.12
CA ILE A 39 15.10 4.76 -2.03
C ILE A 39 15.12 6.29 -2.13
N ILE A 40 13.96 6.89 -2.40
CA ILE A 40 13.76 8.34 -2.43
C ILE A 40 13.12 8.74 -1.09
N GLU A 41 13.78 9.63 -0.36
CA GLU A 41 13.36 10.09 0.97
C GLU A 41 13.44 11.63 1.05
N ASN A 42 12.91 12.20 2.13
CA ASN A 42 13.02 13.61 2.50
C ASN A 42 12.24 14.61 1.62
N PHE A 43 11.09 14.21 1.09
CA PHE A 43 10.08 15.14 0.57
C PHE A 43 8.89 15.18 1.53
N TYR A 44 8.45 16.40 1.85
CA TYR A 44 7.39 16.74 2.79
C TYR A 44 6.22 17.47 2.09
N PHE A 45 6.48 18.08 0.94
CA PHE A 45 5.50 18.90 0.22
C PHE A 45 5.16 18.32 -1.17
N PRO A 46 3.99 18.67 -1.75
CA PRO A 46 3.63 18.20 -3.08
C PRO A 46 4.65 18.56 -4.16
N HIS A 47 5.20 19.78 -4.13
CA HIS A 47 6.16 20.25 -5.14
C HIS A 47 7.49 19.48 -5.10
N GLU A 48 7.94 19.05 -3.92
CA GLU A 48 9.15 18.23 -3.78
C GLU A 48 8.93 16.83 -4.36
N PHE A 49 7.77 16.23 -4.10
CA PHE A 49 7.41 14.94 -4.71
C PHE A 49 7.34 15.04 -6.23
N LYS A 50 6.68 16.09 -6.76
CA LYS A 50 6.59 16.35 -8.20
C LYS A 50 7.99 16.52 -8.80
N ALA A 51 8.88 17.26 -8.14
CA ALA A 51 10.26 17.42 -8.60
C ALA A 51 11.04 16.10 -8.66
N GLU A 52 10.92 15.23 -7.65
CA GLU A 52 11.55 13.91 -7.68
C GLU A 52 10.94 13.00 -8.76
N TRP A 53 9.64 13.11 -8.99
CA TRP A 53 8.94 12.41 -10.06
C TRP A 53 9.46 12.84 -11.45
N THR A 54 9.59 14.15 -11.70
CA THR A 54 10.15 14.70 -12.94
C THR A 54 11.61 14.27 -13.14
N LYS A 55 12.43 14.33 -12.08
CA LYS A 55 13.83 13.86 -12.15
C LYS A 55 13.89 12.39 -12.57
N LEU A 56 13.06 11.55 -11.97
CA LEU A 56 12.96 10.14 -12.31
C LEU A 56 12.53 9.93 -13.77
N TYR A 57 11.50 10.63 -14.21
CA TYR A 57 11.05 10.57 -15.60
C TYR A 57 12.19 10.89 -16.58
N ASN A 58 12.88 12.01 -16.37
CA ASN A 58 13.99 12.43 -17.23
C ASN A 58 15.11 11.40 -17.24
N GLU A 59 15.45 10.83 -16.08
CA GLU A 59 16.50 9.82 -16.00
C GLU A 59 16.09 8.53 -16.70
N LEU A 60 14.85 8.07 -16.58
CA LEU A 60 14.41 6.81 -17.20
C LEU A 60 14.13 6.93 -18.69
N THR A 61 13.95 8.14 -19.19
CA THR A 61 13.69 8.43 -20.61
C THR A 61 14.91 8.95 -21.36
N ASP A 62 16.01 9.22 -20.67
CA ASP A 62 17.28 9.57 -21.31
C ASP A 62 17.75 8.42 -22.24
N PRO A 63 18.19 8.71 -23.49
CA PRO A 63 18.57 7.65 -24.43
C PRO A 63 19.66 6.70 -23.94
N GLN A 64 20.54 7.13 -23.03
CA GLN A 64 21.62 6.30 -22.52
C GLN A 64 21.16 5.31 -21.44
N THR A 65 20.03 5.57 -20.78
CA THR A 65 19.47 4.78 -19.68
C THR A 65 18.21 4.02 -20.09
N ALA A 66 17.38 4.59 -20.96
CA ALA A 66 16.12 4.01 -21.43
C ALA A 66 16.30 2.60 -22.04
N CYS A 67 17.43 2.35 -22.71
CA CYS A 67 17.77 1.06 -23.29
C CYS A 67 18.30 0.04 -22.26
N LYS A 68 18.72 0.51 -21.08
CA LYS A 68 19.39 -0.29 -20.05
C LYS A 68 18.43 -0.76 -18.96
N TYR A 69 17.41 0.04 -18.69
CA TYR A 69 16.50 -0.16 -17.57
C TYR A 69 15.05 -0.35 -18.00
N SER A 70 14.29 -1.06 -17.18
CA SER A 70 12.82 -1.03 -17.22
C SER A 70 12.30 -0.79 -15.82
N LEU A 71 11.34 0.13 -15.67
CA LEU A 71 10.73 0.43 -14.38
C LEU A 71 9.69 -0.63 -14.02
N TRP A 72 10.00 -1.48 -13.04
CA TRP A 72 9.11 -2.57 -12.65
C TRP A 72 8.15 -2.15 -11.56
N GLN A 73 8.64 -1.44 -10.54
CA GLN A 73 7.82 -1.18 -9.37
C GLN A 73 8.20 0.12 -8.65
N ILE A 74 7.18 0.86 -8.22
CA ILE A 74 7.32 1.96 -7.25
C ILE A 74 6.42 1.65 -6.06
N HIS A 75 6.98 1.74 -4.85
CA HIS A 75 6.23 1.71 -3.60
C HIS A 75 6.18 3.11 -3.01
N PHE A 76 4.98 3.67 -2.77
CA PHE A 76 4.83 4.91 -2.02
C PHE A 76 4.41 4.61 -0.59
N PHE A 77 5.20 5.10 0.38
CA PHE A 77 4.92 5.01 1.81
C PHE A 77 4.56 6.39 2.36
N GLY A 78 3.28 6.58 2.71
CA GLY A 78 2.82 7.87 3.22
C GLY A 78 1.33 7.92 3.54
N HIS A 79 0.83 9.14 3.75
CA HIS A 79 -0.59 9.37 3.98
C HIS A 79 -1.33 9.51 2.66
N GLY A 80 -2.59 9.10 2.67
CA GLY A 80 -3.45 9.21 1.51
C GLY A 80 -4.90 8.96 1.88
N GLY A 81 -5.74 9.10 0.88
CA GLY A 81 -7.16 8.80 0.94
C GLY A 81 -7.66 8.29 -0.41
N PRO A 82 -8.99 8.22 -0.57
CA PRO A 82 -9.59 7.68 -1.79
C PRO A 82 -9.35 8.53 -3.03
N GLU A 83 -8.94 9.80 -2.91
CA GLU A 83 -8.79 10.70 -4.06
C GLU A 83 -7.38 11.27 -4.25
N ALA A 84 -6.53 11.25 -3.21
CA ALA A 84 -5.24 11.93 -3.24
C ALA A 84 -4.25 11.34 -2.24
N LEU A 85 -2.96 11.57 -2.52
CA LEU A 85 -1.88 11.49 -1.55
C LEU A 85 -1.86 12.77 -0.71
N TYR A 86 -1.52 12.65 0.57
CA TYR A 86 -1.52 13.76 1.52
C TYR A 86 -0.09 14.09 1.98
N PHE A 87 0.24 15.37 1.88
CA PHE A 87 1.55 15.96 2.20
C PHE A 87 1.36 17.07 3.24
N GLN A 88 2.47 17.71 3.65
CA GLN A 88 2.38 18.96 4.39
C GLN A 88 1.92 20.07 3.46
N GLU A 89 1.16 21.01 4.01
CA GLU A 89 0.70 22.18 3.26
C GLU A 89 1.88 23.11 2.95
N HIS A 90 1.98 23.54 1.70
CA HIS A 90 2.88 24.58 1.24
C HIS A 90 2.19 25.38 0.13
N ASP A 91 2.16 26.71 0.28
CA ASP A 91 1.51 27.61 -0.68
C ASP A 91 0.05 27.21 -1.02
N GLY A 92 -0.68 26.68 -0.03
CA GLY A 92 -2.07 26.25 -0.19
C GLY A 92 -2.25 24.88 -0.85
N GLU A 93 -1.17 24.16 -1.18
CA GLU A 93 -1.21 22.79 -1.68
C GLU A 93 -0.74 21.78 -0.62
N ASP A 94 -1.58 20.79 -0.32
CA ASP A 94 -1.28 19.69 0.62
C ASP A 94 -1.54 18.30 0.00
N LYS A 95 -1.88 18.26 -1.29
CA LYS A 95 -2.43 17.07 -1.97
C LYS A 95 -1.81 16.84 -3.33
N ILE A 96 -1.74 15.58 -3.73
CA ILE A 96 -1.50 15.14 -5.11
C ILE A 96 -2.61 14.18 -5.52
N TYR A 97 -3.34 14.52 -6.58
CA TYR A 97 -4.51 13.79 -7.07
C TYR A 97 -4.20 12.81 -8.22
N PHE A 98 -3.04 12.94 -8.86
CA PHE A 98 -2.63 12.24 -10.08
C PHE A 98 -3.61 12.40 -11.26
N ASN A 99 -4.42 13.46 -11.26
CA ASN A 99 -5.39 13.71 -12.33
C ASN A 99 -4.76 14.44 -13.52
N GLU A 100 -5.53 14.63 -14.60
CA GLU A 100 -5.06 15.29 -15.83
C GLU A 100 -4.61 16.73 -15.59
N GLN A 101 -5.20 17.43 -14.61
CA GLN A 101 -4.87 18.80 -14.28
C GLN A 101 -3.47 18.94 -13.68
N GLU A 102 -2.97 17.92 -12.99
CA GLU A 102 -1.63 17.94 -12.39
C GLU A 102 -0.51 17.63 -13.38
N GLN A 103 -0.83 17.11 -14.58
CA GLN A 103 0.11 16.85 -15.67
C GLN A 103 1.37 16.06 -15.23
N MET A 104 1.22 15.15 -14.26
CA MET A 104 2.31 14.29 -13.80
C MET A 104 2.88 13.49 -14.98
N GLU A 105 4.20 13.49 -15.14
CA GLU A 105 4.85 12.78 -16.25
C GLU A 105 4.51 11.29 -16.20
N ARG A 106 4.26 10.68 -17.36
CA ARG A 106 4.06 9.23 -17.44
C ARG A 106 5.41 8.54 -17.39
N LEU A 107 5.69 7.80 -16.31
CA LEU A 107 6.93 7.04 -16.23
C LEU A 107 6.95 5.88 -17.24
N PRO A 108 8.13 5.47 -17.75
CA PRO A 108 8.27 4.38 -18.70
C PRO A 108 8.16 3.02 -18.00
N TRP A 109 6.96 2.69 -17.52
CA TRP A 109 6.64 1.44 -16.84
C TRP A 109 6.91 0.23 -17.74
N HIS A 110 7.36 -0.87 -17.15
CA HIS A 110 7.44 -2.15 -17.85
C HIS A 110 6.03 -2.59 -18.27
N PRO A 111 5.78 -2.93 -19.54
CA PRO A 111 4.42 -3.07 -20.09
C PRO A 111 3.57 -4.14 -19.39
N ASN A 112 4.18 -5.20 -18.86
CA ASN A 112 3.48 -6.34 -18.24
C ASN A 112 3.71 -6.48 -16.73
N GLN A 113 4.63 -5.70 -16.17
CA GLN A 113 5.09 -5.89 -14.78
C GLN A 113 5.13 -4.58 -13.99
N GLY A 114 4.96 -3.44 -14.67
CA GLY A 114 4.87 -2.13 -14.06
C GLY A 114 3.75 -2.08 -13.04
N ILE A 115 4.10 -1.75 -11.80
CA ILE A 115 3.11 -1.54 -10.75
C ILE A 115 3.48 -0.41 -9.80
N PHE A 116 2.47 0.40 -9.48
CA PHE A 116 2.56 1.40 -8.42
C PHE A 116 1.81 0.89 -7.18
N VAL A 117 2.54 0.56 -6.12
CA VAL A 117 2.00 0.10 -4.83
C VAL A 117 1.85 1.26 -3.85
N LEU A 118 0.61 1.52 -3.43
CA LEU A 118 0.23 2.57 -2.49
C LEU A 118 0.18 2.04 -1.06
N HIS A 119 1.27 2.23 -0.31
CA HIS A 119 1.31 2.05 1.14
C HIS A 119 0.69 3.26 1.86
N SER A 120 -0.57 3.55 1.51
CA SER A 120 -1.36 4.64 2.06
C SER A 120 -2.79 4.19 2.37
N CYS A 121 -3.44 4.90 3.28
CA CYS A 121 -4.81 4.59 3.69
C CYS A 121 -5.78 4.76 2.51
N ARG A 122 -6.66 3.77 2.30
CA ARG A 122 -7.87 3.91 1.46
C ARG A 122 -7.63 4.27 -0.02
N GLY A 123 -6.41 4.13 -0.55
CA GLY A 123 -6.09 4.49 -1.94
C GLY A 123 -6.91 3.75 -3.00
N ALA A 124 -7.53 2.61 -2.66
CA ALA A 124 -8.41 1.84 -3.55
C ALA A 124 -9.87 1.72 -3.06
N ALA A 125 -10.29 2.58 -2.12
CA ALA A 125 -11.65 2.60 -1.59
C ALA A 125 -12.56 3.52 -2.43
N TYR A 126 -12.96 3.11 -3.63
CA TYR A 126 -13.81 3.90 -4.52
C TYR A 126 -15.20 4.22 -3.94
N GLU A 127 -15.64 3.46 -2.94
CA GLU A 127 -16.91 3.65 -2.24
C GLU A 127 -16.85 4.75 -1.17
N ASP A 128 -15.68 5.35 -0.90
CA ASP A 128 -15.50 6.44 0.07
C ASP A 128 -15.89 7.82 -0.45
N THR A 129 -16.77 7.85 -1.43
CA THR A 129 -17.43 9.06 -1.91
C THR A 129 -18.94 8.89 -1.83
N LEU A 130 -19.67 10.00 -1.88
CA LEU A 130 -21.12 10.01 -1.98
C LEU A 130 -21.59 10.35 -3.40
N ASN A 131 -20.65 10.50 -4.33
CA ASN A 131 -20.94 10.73 -5.74
C ASN A 131 -21.23 9.39 -6.43
N VAL A 132 -22.49 9.20 -6.80
CA VAL A 132 -22.99 7.98 -7.47
C VAL A 132 -22.20 7.67 -8.75
N ASP A 133 -21.86 8.68 -9.55
CA ASP A 133 -21.19 8.47 -10.83
C ASP A 133 -19.74 8.04 -10.63
N LYS A 134 -19.04 8.65 -9.65
CA LYS A 134 -17.70 8.19 -9.24
C LYS A 134 -17.71 6.74 -8.75
N ILE A 135 -18.72 6.33 -7.98
CA ILE A 135 -18.82 4.95 -7.47
C ILE A 135 -19.08 3.98 -8.63
N LYS A 136 -19.97 4.33 -9.56
CA LYS A 136 -20.30 3.49 -10.73
C LYS A 136 -19.09 3.18 -11.59
N VAL A 137 -18.23 4.17 -11.80
CA VAL A 137 -16.99 3.99 -12.58
C VAL A 137 -15.78 3.69 -11.69
N GLN A 138 -16.02 3.37 -10.41
CA GLN A 138 -15.02 2.94 -9.43
C GLN A 138 -13.81 3.90 -9.28
N THR A 139 -14.06 5.21 -9.38
CA THR A 139 -13.02 6.22 -9.23
C THR A 139 -12.44 6.20 -7.82
N CYS A 140 -11.14 5.99 -7.73
CA CYS A 140 -10.30 6.13 -6.54
C CYS A 140 -8.89 6.51 -6.98
N LEU A 141 -8.00 6.83 -6.04
CA LEU A 141 -6.62 7.23 -6.33
C LEU A 141 -5.89 6.16 -7.15
N ALA A 142 -6.02 4.88 -6.79
CA ALA A 142 -5.41 3.78 -7.54
C ALA A 142 -5.92 3.73 -8.99
N ASN A 143 -7.22 3.98 -9.20
CA ASN A 143 -7.82 4.06 -10.53
C ASN A 143 -7.31 5.26 -11.34
N THR A 144 -7.23 6.44 -10.70
CA THR A 144 -6.69 7.64 -11.34
C THR A 144 -5.24 7.43 -11.76
N ILE A 145 -4.39 6.96 -10.84
CA ILE A 145 -2.98 6.65 -11.12
C ILE A 145 -2.88 5.64 -12.26
N SER A 146 -3.58 4.51 -12.16
CA SER A 146 -3.53 3.45 -13.16
C SER A 146 -3.92 3.95 -14.56
N THR A 147 -4.95 4.78 -14.64
CA THR A 147 -5.44 5.36 -15.89
C THR A 147 -4.44 6.32 -16.53
N GLN A 148 -3.87 7.24 -15.73
CA GLN A 148 -2.99 8.30 -16.21
C GLN A 148 -1.58 7.78 -16.51
N GLN A 149 -1.08 6.88 -15.66
CA GLN A 149 0.25 6.28 -15.77
C GLN A 149 0.30 5.05 -16.70
N LYS A 150 -0.85 4.52 -17.12
CA LYS A 150 -0.96 3.31 -17.97
C LYS A 150 -0.19 2.13 -17.38
N THR A 151 -0.46 1.86 -16.11
CA THR A 151 0.22 0.84 -15.31
C THR A 151 -0.76 0.20 -14.31
N ARG A 152 -0.39 -0.95 -13.73
CA ARG A 152 -1.12 -1.49 -12.58
C ARG A 152 -0.90 -0.57 -11.37
N CYS A 153 -1.95 -0.36 -10.58
CA CYS A 153 -1.84 0.34 -9.31
C CYS A 153 -2.55 -0.46 -8.22
N LEU A 154 -1.80 -0.77 -7.16
CA LEU A 154 -2.27 -1.56 -6.03
C LEU A 154 -2.48 -0.65 -4.84
N GLY A 155 -3.68 -0.66 -4.28
CA GLY A 155 -4.03 0.18 -3.15
C GLY A 155 -4.78 -0.56 -2.05
N GLN A 156 -4.65 -0.04 -0.83
CA GLN A 156 -5.42 -0.52 0.29
C GLN A 156 -6.84 0.02 0.25
N VAL A 157 -7.79 -0.82 0.63
CA VAL A 157 -9.19 -0.41 0.85
C VAL A 157 -9.45 -0.02 2.29
N THR A 158 -8.46 -0.07 3.18
CA THR A 158 -8.64 0.12 4.63
C THR A 158 -7.84 1.30 5.17
N TYR A 159 -8.20 1.74 6.37
CA TYR A 159 -7.33 2.61 7.15
C TYR A 159 -6.10 1.82 7.60
N GLY A 160 -4.95 2.50 7.62
CA GLY A 160 -3.74 1.96 8.20
C GLY A 160 -4.00 1.50 9.63
N ASN A 161 -3.52 0.30 9.96
CA ASN A 161 -3.48 -0.20 11.32
C ASN A 161 -2.06 -0.64 11.66
N ASN A 162 -1.78 -0.63 12.95
CA ASN A 162 -0.57 -1.11 13.61
C ASN A 162 -0.49 -2.65 13.62
N ASN A 163 -0.77 -3.30 12.50
CA ASN A 163 -0.36 -4.69 12.30
C ASN A 163 1.12 -4.64 11.96
N PHE A 164 1.93 -5.08 12.91
CA PHE A 164 3.37 -5.01 12.78
C PHE A 164 3.89 -6.37 12.35
N LEU A 165 4.64 -6.35 11.25
CA LEU A 165 5.49 -7.44 10.85
C LEU A 165 6.89 -7.07 11.38
N ASP A 166 7.33 -7.70 12.47
CA ASP A 166 8.71 -7.50 12.96
C ASP A 166 9.63 -8.22 12.00
N VAL A 167 10.40 -7.44 11.25
CA VAL A 167 11.53 -7.96 10.50
C VAL A 167 12.71 -7.95 11.48
N ILE A 168 12.80 -8.98 12.31
CA ILE A 168 13.96 -9.16 13.19
C ILE A 168 15.09 -9.71 12.32
N ASP A 169 16.09 -8.88 12.03
CA ASP A 169 17.43 -9.31 11.58
C ASP A 169 18.01 -10.19 12.71
N TYR A 170 17.74 -11.50 12.72
CA TYR A 170 18.61 -12.41 13.46
C TYR A 170 19.88 -12.59 12.62
N PRO A 171 21.08 -12.48 13.21
CA PRO A 171 22.28 -12.95 12.53
C PRO A 171 22.06 -14.43 12.23
N ILE A 172 22.00 -14.75 10.95
CA ILE A 172 22.07 -16.12 10.45
C ILE A 172 23.47 -16.58 10.88
N ASP A 173 23.55 -17.53 11.80
CA ASP A 173 24.83 -18.15 12.11
C ASP A 173 25.31 -18.96 10.89
N GLU A 174 26.59 -19.28 10.87
CA GLU A 174 27.28 -20.01 9.81
C GLU A 174 26.67 -21.41 9.52
N ASN A 175 25.73 -21.85 10.34
CA ASN A 175 25.06 -23.15 10.27
C ASN A 175 23.58 -23.08 9.89
N ASN A 176 23.04 -21.91 9.52
CA ASN A 176 21.61 -21.72 9.17
C ASN A 176 20.61 -22.11 10.29
N VAL A 177 21.02 -22.16 11.56
CA VAL A 177 20.11 -22.54 12.66
C VAL A 177 19.84 -21.33 13.55
N THR A 178 18.64 -20.76 13.43
CA THR A 178 18.13 -19.79 14.40
C THR A 178 17.31 -20.50 15.47
N LYS A 179 17.64 -20.27 16.75
CA LYS A 179 16.83 -20.77 17.87
C LYS A 179 15.46 -20.07 17.86
N PRO A 180 14.34 -20.82 17.82
CA PRO A 180 13.02 -20.22 17.81
C PRO A 180 12.69 -19.73 19.23
N LEU A 181 12.83 -18.43 19.49
CA LEU A 181 12.08 -17.84 20.59
C LEU A 181 10.61 -17.78 20.15
N ALA A 182 9.78 -18.52 20.89
CA ALA A 182 8.36 -18.75 20.69
C ALA A 182 7.50 -17.46 20.69
N ALA A 183 7.67 -16.61 19.67
CA ALA A 183 6.88 -15.41 19.45
C ALA A 183 6.30 -15.45 18.04
N ARG A 184 4.97 -15.59 17.93
CA ARG A 184 4.22 -15.34 16.68
C ARG A 184 4.69 -14.00 16.10
N GLY A 185 5.32 -14.02 14.94
CA GLY A 185 5.83 -12.84 14.23
C GLY A 185 7.35 -12.69 14.18
N THR A 186 8.11 -13.79 14.10
CA THR A 186 9.51 -13.73 13.65
C THR A 186 9.57 -14.38 12.27
N ILE A 187 9.88 -13.60 11.23
CA ILE A 187 10.01 -14.12 9.86
C ILE A 187 11.48 -14.40 9.58
N LEU A 188 11.77 -15.67 9.29
CA LEU A 188 13.09 -16.15 8.89
C LEU A 188 13.27 -15.95 7.38
N TYR A 189 14.48 -15.57 6.97
CA TYR A 189 14.84 -15.36 5.58
C TYR A 189 15.39 -16.63 4.95
N SER A 190 14.66 -17.28 4.01
CA SER A 190 15.24 -17.97 2.84
C SER A 190 14.20 -18.63 1.92
N THR A 191 14.27 -18.35 0.59
CA THR A 191 13.71 -19.11 -0.57
C THR A 191 12.19 -19.31 -0.63
N GLU A 192 11.63 -19.77 -1.77
CA GLU A 192 10.19 -19.88 -2.13
C GLU A 192 9.23 -20.38 -1.03
N LYS A 193 9.74 -21.09 -0.02
CA LYS A 193 9.02 -21.42 1.23
C LYS A 193 8.57 -20.19 2.04
N TRP A 194 9.17 -19.02 1.78
CA TRP A 194 8.94 -17.72 2.40
C TRP A 194 7.53 -17.19 2.17
N GLU A 195 7.00 -17.27 0.94
CA GLU A 195 5.68 -16.71 0.65
C GLU A 195 4.61 -17.43 1.47
N ALA A 196 4.59 -18.77 1.45
CA ALA A 196 3.61 -19.55 2.21
C ALA A 196 3.70 -19.33 3.73
N GLU A 197 4.91 -19.35 4.30
CA GLU A 197 5.10 -19.18 5.76
C GLU A 197 4.82 -17.75 6.23
N VAL A 198 5.18 -16.74 5.43
CA VAL A 198 4.83 -15.35 5.72
C VAL A 198 3.33 -15.17 5.60
N ILE A 199 2.70 -15.63 4.51
CA ILE A 199 1.26 -15.57 4.27
C ILE A 199 0.48 -16.15 5.47
N GLU A 200 0.85 -17.34 5.96
CA GLU A 200 0.21 -17.94 7.13
C GLU A 200 0.28 -17.07 8.39
N GLN A 201 1.37 -16.33 8.58
CA GLN A 201 1.56 -15.46 9.75
C GLN A 201 0.82 -14.12 9.66
N VAL A 202 0.53 -13.66 8.45
CA VAL A 202 0.08 -12.28 8.20
C VAL A 202 -1.32 -12.18 7.64
N LYS A 203 -1.88 -13.28 7.12
CA LYS A 203 -3.24 -13.32 6.56
C LYS A 203 -4.32 -12.99 7.59
N TYR A 204 -4.03 -13.24 8.86
CA TYR A 204 -4.91 -12.87 9.97
C TYR A 204 -4.30 -11.74 10.81
N ARG A 205 -5.18 -10.92 11.37
CA ARG A 205 -4.77 -9.89 12.33
C ARG A 205 -4.18 -10.51 13.60
N SER A 206 -3.10 -9.92 14.07
CA SER A 206 -2.61 -10.12 15.44
C SER A 206 -3.42 -9.28 16.44
N ASN A 207 -3.44 -9.69 17.71
CA ASN A 207 -4.15 -8.96 18.76
C ASN A 207 -3.54 -7.56 18.97
N PHE A 208 -4.34 -6.51 18.79
CA PHE A 208 -3.91 -5.11 18.87
C PHE A 208 -3.25 -4.75 20.21
N TYR A 209 -3.77 -5.24 21.34
CA TYR A 209 -3.23 -4.90 22.67
C TYR A 209 -1.80 -5.44 22.84
N TYR A 210 -1.57 -6.66 22.36
CA TYR A 210 -0.25 -7.28 22.36
C TYR A 210 0.74 -6.52 21.48
N ASN A 211 0.30 -6.06 20.30
CA ASN A 211 1.12 -5.27 19.40
C ASN A 211 1.42 -3.86 19.95
N PHE A 212 0.44 -3.18 20.54
CA PHE A 212 0.64 -1.85 21.10
C PHE A 212 1.69 -1.85 22.24
N LEU A 213 1.66 -2.87 23.11
CA LEU A 213 2.65 -3.04 24.18
C LEU A 213 4.02 -3.50 23.67
N LYS A 214 4.04 -4.38 22.65
CA LYS A 214 5.29 -4.94 22.09
C LYS A 214 6.04 -3.95 21.19
N TYR A 215 5.34 -3.05 20.51
CA TYR A 215 5.90 -2.18 19.48
C TYR A 215 5.79 -0.69 19.82
N SER A 216 5.95 -0.34 21.10
CA SER A 216 6.04 1.05 21.60
C SER A 216 7.29 1.81 21.10
N VAL A 217 7.93 1.38 20.01
CA VAL A 217 9.24 1.85 19.55
C VAL A 217 9.31 1.92 18.03
N SER A 218 9.95 3.00 17.57
CA SER A 218 10.17 3.52 16.22
C SER A 218 10.83 2.55 15.22
N LYS A 219 10.15 1.46 14.85
CA LYS A 219 10.58 0.56 13.77
C LYS A 219 9.85 0.87 12.47
N PRO A 220 10.47 0.65 11.29
CA PRO A 220 9.78 0.78 10.01
C PRO A 220 8.78 -0.35 9.85
N VAL A 221 7.51 0.01 9.74
CA VAL A 221 6.40 -0.94 9.78
C VAL A 221 5.52 -0.69 8.57
N VAL A 222 5.18 -1.76 7.85
CA VAL A 222 4.20 -1.72 6.78
C VAL A 222 2.82 -1.65 7.42
N LEU A 223 2.06 -0.60 7.11
CA LEU A 223 0.68 -0.48 7.58
C LEU A 223 -0.16 -1.46 6.79
N TRP A 224 -0.75 -2.46 7.44
CA TRP A 224 -1.50 -3.46 6.70
C TRP A 224 -2.73 -4.00 7.42
N GLY A 225 -3.86 -3.97 6.73
CA GLY A 225 -5.01 -4.81 7.05
C GLY A 225 -5.94 -4.26 8.14
N TYR A 226 -7.22 -4.22 7.78
CA TYR A 226 -8.32 -4.30 8.72
C TYR A 226 -8.97 -5.68 8.59
N ALA A 227 -9.13 -6.36 9.71
CA ALA A 227 -10.34 -7.12 10.00
C ALA A 227 -11.15 -6.23 10.96
N LEU A 228 -12.49 -6.30 10.98
CA LEU A 228 -13.31 -5.74 12.07
C LEU A 228 -12.58 -6.05 13.39
N LEU A 229 -12.28 -5.08 14.28
CA LEU A 229 -13.04 -4.96 15.54
C LEU A 229 -12.37 -3.99 16.55
N THR A 230 -11.57 -2.99 16.15
CA THR A 230 -10.97 -2.10 17.19
C THR A 230 -10.72 -0.65 16.77
N ASN A 231 -10.97 0.27 17.71
CA ASN A 231 -10.46 1.65 17.78
C ASN A 231 -11.01 2.63 16.72
N LYS A 232 -10.20 3.63 16.34
CA LYS A 232 -10.58 4.74 15.45
C LYS A 232 -10.98 4.26 14.05
N SER A 233 -10.37 3.19 13.54
CA SER A 233 -10.66 2.66 12.21
C SER A 233 -12.06 2.04 12.13
N GLU A 234 -12.49 1.33 13.17
CA GLU A 234 -13.86 0.81 13.27
C GLU A 234 -14.89 1.94 13.22
N LYS A 235 -14.70 2.96 14.09
CA LYS A 235 -15.58 4.13 14.15
C LYS A 235 -15.69 4.82 12.79
N LYS A 236 -14.57 5.01 12.09
CA LYS A 236 -14.55 5.62 10.75
C LYS A 236 -15.25 4.76 9.70
N THR A 237 -15.03 3.45 9.70
CA THR A 237 -15.72 2.54 8.77
C THR A 237 -17.23 2.52 9.00
N LEU A 238 -17.67 2.45 10.26
CA LEU A 238 -19.10 2.49 10.60
C LEU A 238 -19.73 3.85 10.23
N TYR A 239 -18.98 4.94 10.40
CA TYR A 239 -19.41 6.26 9.95
C TYR A 239 -19.59 6.32 8.42
N ASN A 240 -18.62 5.82 7.64
CA ASN A 240 -18.74 5.76 6.18
C ASN A 240 -19.91 4.88 5.74
N LYS A 241 -20.09 3.72 6.39
CA LYS A 241 -21.25 2.84 6.19
C LYS A 241 -22.56 3.60 6.38
N GLN A 242 -22.72 4.27 7.53
CA GLN A 242 -23.94 5.01 7.83
C GLN A 242 -24.21 6.11 6.79
N LYS A 243 -23.17 6.87 6.40
CA LYS A 243 -23.29 7.90 5.36
C LYS A 243 -23.70 7.33 4.00
N TYR A 244 -23.07 6.24 3.58
CA TYR A 244 -23.37 5.57 2.32
C TYR A 244 -24.82 5.06 2.28
N GLU A 245 -25.21 4.31 3.31
CA GLU A 245 -26.52 3.65 3.35
C GLU A 245 -27.68 4.63 3.60
N SER A 246 -27.42 5.78 4.24
CA SER A 246 -28.44 6.83 4.40
C SER A 246 -28.52 7.82 3.22
N ASN A 247 -27.62 7.72 2.24
CA ASN A 247 -27.56 8.69 1.14
C ASN A 247 -28.70 8.47 0.14
N LYS A 248 -29.62 9.44 0.02
CA LYS A 248 -30.78 9.37 -0.88
C LYS A 248 -30.42 9.06 -2.34
N LYS A 249 -29.34 9.66 -2.88
CA LYS A 249 -28.94 9.43 -4.27
C LYS A 249 -28.48 8.00 -4.49
N ILE A 250 -27.71 7.44 -3.55
CA ILE A 250 -27.31 6.02 -3.58
C ILE A 250 -28.55 5.13 -3.47
N GLN A 251 -29.46 5.45 -2.54
CA GLN A 251 -30.71 4.70 -2.34
C GLN A 251 -31.63 4.73 -3.57
N GLN A 252 -31.59 5.77 -4.40
CA GLN A 252 -32.35 5.87 -5.64
C GLN A 252 -31.61 5.37 -6.89
N SER A 253 -30.32 5.03 -6.77
CA SER A 253 -29.49 4.56 -7.89
C SER A 253 -29.57 3.04 -8.10
N THR A 254 -28.84 2.52 -9.08
CA THR A 254 -28.62 1.07 -9.28
C THR A 254 -27.48 0.49 -8.43
N LEU A 255 -26.78 1.33 -7.66
CA LEU A 255 -25.69 0.87 -6.80
C LEU A 255 -26.19 -0.01 -5.65
N PRO A 256 -25.33 -0.88 -5.10
CA PRO A 256 -25.62 -1.62 -3.87
C PRO A 256 -26.13 -0.70 -2.77
N LYS A 257 -27.18 -1.12 -2.06
CA LYS A 257 -27.75 -0.34 -0.95
C LYS A 257 -26.92 -0.47 0.33
N ALA A 258 -26.30 -1.63 0.50
CA ALA A 258 -25.36 -1.90 1.57
C ALA A 258 -23.97 -1.40 1.17
N TYR A 259 -23.23 -0.86 2.14
CA TYR A 259 -21.88 -0.37 1.90
C TYR A 259 -20.92 -1.53 1.55
N PRO A 260 -20.34 -1.58 0.33
CA PRO A 260 -19.63 -2.77 -0.17
C PRO A 260 -18.46 -3.23 0.70
N ILE A 261 -17.57 -2.31 1.08
CA ILE A 261 -16.41 -2.61 1.93
C ILE A 261 -16.86 -3.25 3.26
N TYR A 262 -17.97 -2.80 3.84
CA TYR A 262 -18.47 -3.40 5.09
C TYR A 262 -18.97 -4.83 4.92
N GLN A 263 -19.54 -5.17 3.75
CA GLN A 263 -19.94 -6.54 3.46
C GLN A 263 -18.72 -7.46 3.33
N GLU A 264 -17.66 -6.99 2.66
CA GLU A 264 -16.38 -7.68 2.59
C GLU A 264 -15.78 -7.90 3.99
N ILE A 265 -15.74 -6.86 4.83
CA ILE A 265 -15.23 -7.01 6.20
C ILE A 265 -16.06 -8.02 7.00
N LYS A 266 -17.40 -7.96 6.89
CA LYS A 266 -18.29 -8.88 7.61
C LYS A 266 -18.02 -10.33 7.21
N LYS A 267 -17.76 -10.60 5.91
CA LYS A 267 -17.44 -11.94 5.41
C LYS A 267 -16.15 -12.50 6.03
N LEU A 268 -15.16 -11.65 6.31
CA LEU A 268 -13.84 -12.03 6.82
C LEU A 268 -13.71 -11.99 8.35
N ALA A 269 -14.73 -11.51 9.05
CA ALA A 269 -14.67 -11.15 10.47
C ALA A 269 -14.39 -12.35 11.40
N ASP A 270 -14.99 -13.51 11.14
CA ASP A 270 -14.91 -14.68 12.04
C ASP A 270 -13.49 -15.22 12.21
N LYS A 271 -12.65 -15.08 11.18
CA LYS A 271 -11.24 -15.47 11.22
C LYS A 271 -10.30 -14.30 11.53
N ASN A 272 -10.84 -13.10 11.76
CA ASN A 272 -10.06 -11.89 11.91
C ASN A 272 -9.10 -11.70 10.70
N GLN A 273 -9.56 -12.09 9.50
CA GLN A 273 -8.77 -12.03 8.28
C GLN A 273 -8.74 -10.61 7.73
N ILE A 274 -7.57 -10.21 7.23
CA ILE A 274 -7.38 -8.89 6.65
C ILE A 274 -8.18 -8.75 5.34
N LEU A 275 -8.70 -7.54 5.06
CA LEU A 275 -9.21 -7.29 3.71
C LEU A 275 -8.08 -7.31 2.69
N PRO A 276 -8.36 -7.88 1.51
CA PRO A 276 -7.42 -7.84 0.43
C PRO A 276 -7.26 -6.44 -0.14
N CYS A 277 -6.07 -6.16 -0.65
CA CYS A 277 -5.81 -5.00 -1.48
C CYS A 277 -6.54 -5.13 -2.81
N ARG A 278 -6.80 -3.98 -3.45
CA ARG A 278 -7.39 -3.94 -4.78
C ARG A 278 -6.34 -3.47 -5.78
N VAL A 279 -6.30 -4.11 -6.94
CA VAL A 279 -5.45 -3.71 -8.06
C VAL A 279 -6.34 -3.14 -9.15
N VAL A 280 -5.94 -1.99 -9.66
CA VAL A 280 -6.53 -1.39 -10.85
C VAL A 280 -5.51 -1.44 -11.97
N ASN A 281 -5.90 -1.93 -13.14
CA ASN A 281 -5.04 -2.07 -14.30
C ASN A 281 -5.63 -1.26 -15.47
N ASN A 282 -4.89 -0.27 -15.95
CA ASN A 282 -5.34 0.69 -16.96
C ASN A 282 -6.74 1.29 -16.70
N GLY A 283 -7.07 1.52 -15.42
CA GLY A 283 -8.37 2.07 -15.01
C GLY A 283 -9.47 1.02 -14.78
N GLU A 284 -9.17 -0.27 -14.93
CA GLU A 284 -10.13 -1.36 -14.67
C GLU A 284 -9.78 -2.10 -13.39
N LEU A 285 -10.74 -2.25 -12.49
CA LEU A 285 -10.55 -2.98 -11.24
C LEU A 285 -10.40 -4.48 -11.52
N GLU A 286 -9.27 -5.07 -11.13
CA GLU A 286 -9.10 -6.52 -11.12
C GLU A 286 -10.03 -7.13 -10.06
N SER A 287 -10.72 -8.22 -10.38
CA SER A 287 -11.67 -8.87 -9.47
C SER A 287 -10.95 -9.50 -8.27
N PRO A 288 -11.09 -8.95 -7.04
CA PRO A 288 -10.43 -9.53 -5.89
C PRO A 288 -11.19 -10.75 -5.37
N VAL A 289 -10.49 -11.76 -4.84
CA VAL A 289 -11.12 -12.87 -4.13
C VAL A 289 -11.26 -12.48 -2.67
N VAL A 290 -12.50 -12.28 -2.22
CA VAL A 290 -12.82 -11.97 -0.82
C VAL A 290 -13.45 -13.20 -0.20
N GLU A 291 -12.63 -14.13 0.31
CA GLU A 291 -13.09 -15.38 0.92
C GLU A 291 -12.33 -15.71 2.20
N VAL A 292 -13.01 -16.37 3.12
CA VAL A 292 -12.43 -16.82 4.39
C VAL A 292 -11.34 -17.84 4.10
N ASP A 293 -10.21 -17.69 4.77
CA ASP A 293 -8.99 -18.49 4.63
C ASP A 293 -8.29 -18.38 3.27
N ILE A 294 -8.73 -17.46 2.37
CA ILE A 294 -8.05 -17.16 1.10
C ILE A 294 -7.25 -15.86 1.22
N PHE A 295 -5.97 -15.94 0.84
CA PHE A 295 -5.05 -14.81 0.80
C PHE A 295 -4.63 -14.52 -0.65
N ASN A 296 -4.79 -13.28 -1.12
CA ASN A 296 -4.61 -13.00 -2.56
C ASN A 296 -3.14 -12.78 -2.91
N GLN A 297 -2.76 -13.09 -4.16
CA GLN A 297 -1.42 -12.77 -4.67
C GLN A 297 -1.14 -11.26 -4.60
N ASN A 298 -2.16 -10.43 -4.82
CA ASN A 298 -2.07 -8.97 -4.67
C ASN A 298 -1.70 -8.55 -3.25
N ASP A 299 -2.10 -9.32 -2.25
CA ASP A 299 -1.72 -9.07 -0.87
C ASP A 299 -0.24 -9.39 -0.64
N VAL A 300 0.30 -10.43 -1.28
CA VAL A 300 1.75 -10.72 -1.31
C VAL A 300 2.53 -9.62 -2.04
N GLU A 301 1.98 -9.12 -3.16
CA GLU A 301 2.59 -8.05 -3.95
C GLU A 301 2.64 -6.72 -3.19
N TYR A 302 1.66 -6.50 -2.30
CA TYR A 302 1.65 -5.36 -1.38
C TYR A 302 2.78 -5.43 -0.35
N ILE A 303 3.01 -6.60 0.27
CA ILE A 303 3.97 -6.82 1.39
C ILE A 303 5.42 -6.59 1.01
#